data_AF-A0AAJ2KIQ3-F1
#
_entry.id   AF-A0AAJ2KIQ3-F1
#
_cell.length_a   1.000
_cell.length_b   1.000
_cell.length_c   1.000
_cell.angle_alpha   90.00
_cell.angle_beta   90.00
_cell.angle_gamma   90.00
#
_symmetry.space_group_name_H-M   'P 1'
#
loop_
_entity.id
_entity.type
_entity.pdbx_description
1 polymer ?
#
loop_
_entity_poly.entity_id
_entity_poly.type
_entity_poly.pdbx_seq_one_letter_code
_entity_poly.pdbx_strand_id
1 'polypeptide(L)'
;MSRSSKYTAEQWDKFSGAFRDLSMGTVSMARSVLVDGLRPSDVAKEQGESRQLVYAAVKRVTKILNDQGAQELVPVMVWLPPELAAQVEEMAAPYNKPPSKPSKKT
;
A
#
# COMPACT_ATOMS: atom_id res chain seq x y z
N MET A 1 18.48 6.79 -2.10
CA MET A 1 17.30 7.18 -1.28
C MET A 1 16.24 6.11 -1.46
N SER A 2 15.76 5.48 -0.39
CA SER A 2 14.83 4.35 -0.46
C SER A 2 13.43 4.81 -0.90
N ARG A 3 12.87 4.19 -1.94
CA ARG A 3 11.47 4.35 -2.36
C ARG A 3 10.67 3.31 -1.57
N SER A 4 9.77 3.76 -0.69
CA SER A 4 8.91 2.87 0.08
C SER A 4 7.52 2.94 -0.52
N SER A 5 7.11 1.90 -1.25
CA SER A 5 5.74 1.74 -1.73
C SER A 5 4.87 1.10 -0.64
N LYS A 6 3.61 1.53 -0.56
CA LYS A 6 2.65 1.01 0.43
C LYS A 6 1.87 -0.19 -0.10
N TYR A 7 1.67 -0.25 -1.41
CA TYR A 7 0.96 -1.34 -2.09
C TYR A 7 1.72 -1.80 -3.34
N THR A 8 1.56 -3.06 -3.72
CA THR A 8 1.98 -3.55 -5.05
C THR A 8 0.93 -3.18 -6.11
N ALA A 9 1.31 -3.24 -7.39
CA ALA A 9 0.35 -3.03 -8.48
C ALA A 9 -0.81 -4.04 -8.44
N GLU A 10 -0.52 -5.30 -8.12
CA GLU A 10 -1.54 -6.35 -7.99
C GLU A 10 -2.52 -6.09 -6.85
N GLN A 11 -2.04 -5.56 -5.72
CA GLN A 11 -2.91 -5.15 -4.61
C GLN A 11 -3.77 -3.95 -5.02
N TRP A 12 -3.18 -2.98 -5.71
CA TRP A 12 -3.90 -1.80 -6.22
C TRP A 12 -5.05 -2.16 -7.16
N ASP A 13 -4.84 -3.11 -8.06
CA ASP A 13 -5.84 -3.53 -9.04
C ASP A 13 -7.08 -4.16 -8.38
N LYS A 14 -6.92 -4.81 -7.22
CA LYS A 14 -8.06 -5.32 -6.43
C LYS A 14 -8.97 -4.22 -5.92
N PHE A 15 -8.43 -3.01 -5.73
CA PHE A 15 -9.18 -1.84 -5.28
C PHE A 15 -9.63 -0.94 -6.43
N SER A 16 -9.27 -1.24 -7.67
CA SER A 16 -9.58 -0.40 -8.85
C SER A 16 -11.08 -0.07 -8.98
N GLY A 17 -11.96 -1.00 -8.60
CA GLY A 17 -13.40 -0.79 -8.58
C GLY A 17 -13.86 0.31 -7.60
N ALA A 18 -13.15 0.50 -6.49
CA ALA A 18 -13.47 1.51 -5.49
C ALA A 18 -13.09 2.95 -5.91
N PHE A 19 -12.29 3.09 -6.97
CA PHE A 19 -11.83 4.40 -7.46
C PHE A 19 -12.66 4.95 -8.62
N ARG A 20 -13.73 4.24 -9.04
CA ARG A 20 -14.51 4.58 -10.24
C ARG A 20 -15.09 6.01 -10.23
N ASP A 21 -15.40 6.53 -9.05
CA ASP A 21 -15.98 7.87 -8.89
C ASP A 21 -14.91 8.98 -8.74
N LEU A 22 -13.62 8.62 -8.79
CA LEU A 22 -12.52 9.59 -8.72
C LEU A 22 -12.04 9.99 -10.12
N SER A 23 -11.53 11.21 -10.24
CA SER A 23 -10.89 11.64 -11.48
C SER A 23 -9.62 10.81 -11.75
N MET A 24 -9.35 10.54 -13.04
CA MET A 24 -8.16 9.80 -13.46
C MET A 24 -6.87 10.42 -12.91
N GLY A 25 -6.77 11.75 -12.89
CA GLY A 25 -5.63 12.47 -12.30
C GLY A 25 -5.46 12.18 -10.80
N THR A 26 -6.56 12.13 -10.04
CA THR A 26 -6.52 11.79 -8.61
C THR A 26 -5.98 10.37 -8.38
N VAL A 27 -6.50 9.41 -9.15
CA VAL A 27 -6.07 8.00 -9.05
C VAL A 27 -4.62 7.84 -9.49
N SER A 28 -4.21 8.53 -10.56
CA SER A 28 -2.85 8.52 -11.09
C SER A 28 -1.84 9.06 -10.06
N MET A 29 -2.06 10.25 -9.53
CA MET A 29 -1.18 10.84 -8.49
C MET A 29 -1.06 9.92 -7.27
N ALA A 30 -2.18 9.37 -6.80
CA ALA A 30 -2.17 8.47 -5.65
C ALA A 30 -1.42 7.16 -5.93
N ARG A 31 -1.57 6.58 -7.13
CA ARG A 31 -0.83 5.38 -7.55
C ARG A 31 0.66 5.64 -7.59
N SER A 32 1.10 6.77 -8.16
CA SER A 32 2.51 7.15 -8.20
C SER A 32 3.15 7.23 -6.81
N VAL A 33 2.40 7.68 -5.81
CA VAL A 33 2.91 7.75 -4.44
C VAL A 33 2.80 6.41 -3.72
N LEU A 34 1.64 5.77 -3.76
CA LEU A 34 1.32 4.62 -2.91
C LEU A 34 1.80 3.28 -3.50
N VAL A 35 1.94 3.20 -4.84
CA VAL A 35 2.38 1.99 -5.56
C VAL A 35 3.80 2.17 -6.10
N ASP A 36 4.08 3.26 -6.80
CA ASP A 36 5.40 3.47 -7.41
C ASP A 36 6.44 4.02 -6.40
N GLY A 37 5.98 4.40 -5.19
CA GLY A 37 6.83 4.87 -4.10
C GLY A 37 7.49 6.23 -4.36
N LEU A 38 6.94 7.02 -5.29
CA LEU A 38 7.44 8.36 -5.61
C LEU A 38 7.07 9.34 -4.49
N ARG A 39 7.93 10.33 -4.28
CA ARG A 39 7.63 11.38 -3.31
C ARG A 39 6.56 12.31 -3.88
N PRO A 40 5.61 12.80 -3.06
CA PRO A 40 4.59 13.75 -3.53
C PRO A 40 5.17 15.01 -4.21
N SER A 41 6.38 15.44 -3.82
CA SER A 41 7.08 16.56 -4.46
C SER A 41 7.54 16.26 -5.88
N ASP A 42 7.90 15.01 -6.17
CA ASP A 42 8.42 14.60 -7.46
C ASP A 42 7.24 14.37 -8.42
N VAL A 43 6.18 13.72 -7.93
CA VAL A 43 4.90 13.59 -8.66
C VAL A 43 4.32 14.95 -9.04
N ALA A 44 4.33 15.92 -8.13
CA ALA A 44 3.87 17.29 -8.40
C ALA A 44 4.65 17.93 -9.57
N LYS A 45 5.99 17.79 -9.58
CA LYS A 45 6.83 18.32 -10.66
C LYS A 45 6.60 17.60 -11.99
N GLU A 46 6.54 16.27 -11.97
CA GLU A 46 6.37 15.45 -13.16
C GLU A 46 5.01 15.66 -13.85
N GLN A 47 3.95 15.86 -13.06
CA GLN A 47 2.59 16.04 -13.57
C GLN A 47 2.21 17.51 -13.78
N GLY A 48 3.09 18.46 -13.46
CA GLY A 48 2.79 19.90 -13.58
C GLY A 48 1.75 20.39 -12.57
N GLU A 49 1.61 19.70 -11.44
CA GLU A 49 0.57 19.92 -10.44
C GLU A 49 1.12 20.53 -9.14
N SER A 50 0.23 21.10 -8.32
CA SER A 50 0.63 21.58 -7.00
C SER A 50 0.87 20.42 -6.01
N ARG A 51 1.83 20.59 -5.10
CA ARG A 51 2.04 19.62 -4.00
C ARG A 51 0.77 19.41 -3.17
N GLN A 52 0.00 20.46 -2.93
CA GLN A 52 -1.26 20.40 -2.18
C GLN A 52 -2.27 19.49 -2.85
N LEU A 53 -2.39 19.56 -4.18
CA LEU A 53 -3.26 18.68 -4.95
C LEU A 53 -2.84 17.21 -4.83
N VAL A 54 -1.54 16.92 -4.96
CA VAL A 54 -1.02 15.56 -4.80
C VAL A 54 -1.34 15.02 -3.40
N TYR A 55 -1.11 15.79 -2.34
CA TYR A 55 -1.45 15.37 -0.98
C TYR A 55 -2.95 15.15 -0.79
N ALA A 56 -3.79 16.00 -1.37
CA ALA A 56 -5.25 15.84 -1.32
C ALA A 56 -5.70 14.55 -2.04
N ALA A 57 -5.11 14.26 -3.21
CA ALA A 57 -5.37 13.04 -3.97
C ALA A 57 -4.99 11.78 -3.18
N VAL A 58 -3.77 11.75 -2.63
CA VAL A 58 -3.29 10.63 -1.79
C VAL A 58 -4.19 10.43 -0.58
N LYS A 59 -4.57 11.52 0.11
CA LYS A 59 -5.47 11.46 1.27
C LYS A 59 -6.84 10.88 0.91
N ARG A 60 -7.43 11.34 -0.19
CA ARG A 60 -8.75 10.89 -0.65
C ARG A 60 -8.74 9.41 -1.02
N VAL A 61 -7.73 8.96 -1.76
CA VAL A 61 -7.59 7.54 -2.14
C VAL A 61 -7.28 6.67 -0.93
N THR A 62 -6.41 7.12 -0.02
CA THR A 62 -6.12 6.40 1.23
C THR A 62 -7.38 6.21 2.07
N LYS A 63 -8.26 7.22 2.13
CA LYS A 63 -9.54 7.09 2.84
C LYS A 63 -10.40 5.98 2.22
N ILE A 64 -10.58 5.98 0.90
CA ILE A 64 -11.35 4.93 0.20
C ILE A 64 -10.75 3.54 0.43
N LEU A 65 -9.42 3.44 0.35
CA LEU A 65 -8.71 2.19 0.62
C LEU A 65 -8.97 1.70 2.06
N ASN A 66 -8.89 2.60 3.04
CA ASN A 66 -9.18 2.25 4.44
C ASN A 66 -10.64 1.80 4.61
N ASP A 67 -11.60 2.50 4.01
CA ASP A 67 -13.03 2.17 4.07
C ASP A 67 -13.35 0.81 3.40
N GLN A 68 -12.49 0.35 2.48
CA GLN A 68 -12.59 -0.94 1.77
C GLN A 68 -11.76 -2.07 2.42
N GLY A 69 -11.25 -1.86 3.64
CA GLY A 69 -10.47 -2.89 4.36
C GLY A 69 -9.04 -3.06 3.84
N ALA A 70 -8.42 -2.00 3.29
CA ALA A 70 -6.98 -2.00 2.98
C ALA A 70 -6.08 -1.86 4.23
N GLN A 71 -6.69 -1.61 5.39
CA GLN A 71 -6.10 -1.93 6.69
C GLN A 71 -6.48 -3.38 7.00
N GLU A 72 -5.61 -4.21 7.55
CA GLU A 72 -5.23 -3.99 8.95
C GLU A 72 -3.83 -4.52 9.31
N LEU A 73 -2.98 -4.87 8.34
CA LEU A 73 -1.68 -5.49 8.65
C LEU A 73 -0.53 -4.84 7.89
N VAL A 74 0.52 -4.52 8.63
CA VAL A 74 1.77 -3.99 8.12
C VAL A 74 2.87 -5.01 8.39
N PRO A 75 3.71 -5.38 7.41
CA PRO A 75 4.84 -6.27 7.66
C PRO A 75 5.89 -5.55 8.52
N VAL A 76 6.31 -6.20 9.61
CA VAL A 76 7.32 -5.66 10.53
C VAL A 76 8.44 -6.68 10.71
N MET A 77 9.68 -6.28 10.47
CA MET A 77 10.89 -7.08 10.76
C MET A 77 11.67 -6.38 11.87
N VAL A 78 11.64 -6.96 13.07
CA VAL A 78 12.30 -6.42 14.26
C VAL A 78 12.85 -7.56 15.11
N TRP A 79 13.90 -7.28 15.87
CA TRP A 79 14.39 -8.20 16.91
C TRP A 79 13.64 -7.93 18.22
N LEU A 80 13.05 -8.97 18.80
CA LEU A 80 12.31 -8.91 20.06
C LEU A 80 12.86 -9.96 21.04
N PRO A 81 12.75 -9.73 22.35
CA PRO A 81 12.86 -10.80 23.34
C PRO A 81 11.90 -11.97 23.02
N PRO A 82 12.27 -13.22 23.32
CA PRO A 82 11.49 -14.41 22.94
C PRO A 82 10.02 -14.37 23.38
N GLU A 83 9.74 -13.84 24.57
CA GLU A 83 8.39 -13.74 25.13
C GLU A 83 7.47 -12.78 24.37
N LEU A 84 8.02 -11.71 23.79
CA LEU A 84 7.26 -10.78 22.96
C LEU A 84 7.11 -11.29 21.52
N ALA A 85 8.12 -12.04 21.02
CA ALA A 85 8.01 -12.70 19.72
C ALA A 85 6.84 -13.69 19.69
N ALA A 86 6.68 -14.51 20.74
CA ALA A 86 5.56 -15.45 20.85
C ALA A 86 4.19 -14.76 20.81
N GLN A 87 4.04 -13.61 21.49
CA GLN A 87 2.79 -12.83 21.46
C GLN A 87 2.49 -12.26 20.07
N VAL A 88 3.52 -11.77 19.37
CA VAL A 88 3.38 -11.27 18.00
C VAL A 88 3.01 -12.41 17.03
N GLU A 89 3.59 -13.59 17.20
CA GLU A 89 3.25 -14.79 16.43
C GLU A 89 1.79 -15.22 16.65
N GLU A 90 1.29 -15.19 17.88
CA GLU A 90 -0.10 -15.50 18.21
C GLU A 90 -1.08 -14.49 17.61
N MET A 91 -0.79 -13.19 17.72
CA MET A 91 -1.58 -12.13 17.07
C MET A 91 -1.57 -12.27 15.54
N ALA A 92 -0.46 -12.74 14.97
CA ALA A 92 -0.30 -12.93 13.52
C ALA A 92 -0.93 -14.25 13.00
N ALA A 93 -1.21 -15.22 13.88
CA ALA A 93 -1.73 -16.54 13.52
C ALA A 93 -2.98 -16.55 12.59
N PRO A 94 -4.01 -15.72 12.80
CA PRO A 94 -5.16 -15.68 11.88
C PRO A 94 -4.84 -15.13 10.49
N TYR A 95 -3.66 -14.54 10.31
CA TYR A 95 -3.25 -13.84 9.09
C TYR A 95 -2.12 -14.54 8.32
N ASN A 96 -1.41 -15.47 8.97
CA ASN A 96 -0.27 -16.18 8.38
C ASN A 96 -0.76 -17.39 7.54
N LYS A 97 -1.21 -17.14 6.30
CA LYS A 97 -1.52 -18.24 5.36
C LYS A 97 -0.21 -18.89 4.88
N PRO A 98 -0.11 -20.23 4.84
CA PRO A 98 1.09 -20.88 4.36
C PRO A 98 1.34 -20.50 2.89
N PRO A 99 2.61 -20.33 2.45
CA PRO A 99 2.90 -20.06 1.06
C PRO A 99 2.31 -21.18 0.20
N SER A 100 1.52 -20.81 -0.82
CA SER A 100 1.17 -21.74 -1.89
C SER A 100 2.48 -22.31 -2.42
N LYS A 101 2.69 -23.62 -2.19
CA LYS A 101 3.92 -24.34 -2.56
C LYS A 101 4.33 -23.93 -3.98
N PRO A 102 5.60 -23.61 -4.24
CA PRO A 102 6.05 -23.42 -5.61
C PRO A 102 5.83 -24.75 -6.33
N SER A 103 5.02 -24.72 -7.39
CA SER A 103 4.92 -25.79 -8.37
C SER A 103 6.33 -26.11 -8.86
N LYS A 104 6.86 -27.27 -8.43
CA LYS A 104 8.09 -27.83 -8.99
C LYS A 104 7.85 -28.01 -10.49
N LYS A 105 8.47 -27.15 -11.31
CA LYS A 105 8.65 -27.42 -12.73
C LYS A 105 9.55 -28.67 -12.80
N THR A 106 8.99 -29.73 -13.37
CA THR A 106 9.72 -30.89 -13.88
C THR A 106 9.95 -30.64 -15.37
#